data_AF-F4PK36-F1
#
_entry.id   AF-F4PK36-F1
#
_cell.length_a   1.000
_cell.length_b   1.000
_cell.length_c   1.000
_cell.angle_alpha   90.00
_cell.angle_beta   90.00
_cell.angle_gamma   90.00
#
_symmetry.space_group_name_H-M   'P 1'
#
loop_
_entity.id
_entity.type
_entity.pdbx_description
1 polymer ?
#
loop_
_entity_poly.entity_id
_entity_poly.type
_entity_poly.pdbx_seq_one_letter_code
_entity_poly.pdbx_strand_id
1 'polypeptide(L)'
;MGKMFKRSISIISSSLSSSSTLKRSYSSFKMSTTTESSTPNTTTTTITIRGKPVTVSVVPSFEVPVETARDAPNFVKWVKRVEAEEQLLVKNVLFQSVDMFGKNVGFLKFKAEVVALPENRPVPGIVFCRGGSVAILVILKSKESNKEYSLLTVQTRVPVGKFSYSEIPAGMLDGSGHFVGVAAKEMKEETGLEVSEEKLIDLTQLAYGNEVEGMYPSPGGCDEFIRLFLFRETLEQAKIDELKNKLTGCLSENESITLNVVPLEDLWKTSPDGKTLSALYLYEKLKIGYSNGQPNYPNVANSYLGVGDTGISHYPSYLGLKMHIRCYANVTPANAAGPIVLFDAGLPFFSTAWVSIIPGVLQNMVSWNISRACFMDRYGYGFSDPSIFPILTQDYVIRLRGSLQAANLVGKYILVGWSWGSIFCQVYSLTFPKDVVGIMTIDGTDSRWGLIPANQQAIIGYTNTYSNFQDELSEGTLGPIANAGGIDISYGFFPNISINSGYTQCTIEASQKIWLTNKYLRTAIQEFNIMVVSSALLNFTYAIKPAKPLKDLPYVNIYQDNGGADWTSRQIFMASLSTNSIAIATPSSHFFPFTNPSSIISSLSLLASKIATNPGIQWRNQ
;
A
#
# COMPACT_ATOMS: atom_id res chain seq x y z
N MET A 1 29.36 3.41 -35.70
CA MET A 1 27.99 3.57 -35.15
C MET A 1 27.71 5.04 -34.80
N GLY A 2 27.70 5.92 -35.80
CA GLY A 2 27.74 7.38 -35.59
C GLY A 2 26.60 8.19 -36.22
N LYS A 3 25.49 7.56 -36.63
CA LYS A 3 24.36 8.26 -37.26
C LYS A 3 23.02 7.57 -36.94
N MET A 4 22.64 7.48 -35.66
CA MET A 4 21.25 7.13 -35.31
C MET A 4 20.84 7.52 -33.86
N PHE A 5 21.45 8.57 -33.30
CA PHE A 5 21.13 9.08 -31.95
C PHE A 5 21.04 10.62 -31.92
N LYS A 6 20.40 11.21 -32.95
CA LYS A 6 20.13 12.66 -33.04
C LYS A 6 18.65 12.98 -33.34
N ARG A 7 17.70 12.24 -32.77
CA ARG A 7 16.27 12.53 -32.97
C ARG A 7 15.33 12.49 -31.76
N SER A 8 15.81 12.40 -30.51
CA SER A 8 14.90 12.41 -29.35
C SER A 8 15.30 13.30 -28.17
N ILE A 9 16.28 14.20 -28.33
CA ILE A 9 16.58 15.23 -27.33
C ILE A 9 16.80 16.56 -28.07
N SER A 10 15.71 17.22 -28.48
CA SER A 10 15.74 18.64 -28.91
C SER A 10 14.40 19.36 -28.75
N ILE A 11 13.53 18.92 -27.84
CA ILE A 11 12.35 19.68 -27.44
C ILE A 11 12.40 19.70 -25.92
N ILE A 12 12.91 20.80 -25.37
CA ILE A 12 12.91 21.31 -23.97
C ILE A 12 14.23 22.07 -23.80
N SER A 13 14.34 23.26 -24.39
CA SER A 13 15.19 24.38 -23.93
C SER A 13 15.24 25.53 -24.96
N SER A 14 14.10 26.10 -25.37
CA SER A 14 14.09 27.41 -26.05
C SER A 14 12.67 27.97 -26.20
N SER A 15 12.08 28.45 -25.09
CA SER A 15 11.03 29.48 -25.14
C SER A 15 10.74 30.09 -23.75
N LEU A 16 11.80 30.52 -23.06
CA LEU A 16 11.68 31.51 -21.98
C LEU A 16 11.95 32.89 -22.59
N SER A 17 10.90 33.52 -23.12
CA SER A 17 10.73 34.99 -23.20
C SER A 17 9.54 35.34 -24.12
N SER A 18 8.34 35.39 -23.53
CA SER A 18 7.24 36.28 -23.94
C SER A 18 6.00 35.94 -23.11
N SER A 19 5.92 36.48 -21.90
CA SER A 19 4.69 36.50 -21.13
C SER A 19 3.74 37.56 -21.72
N SER A 20 3.02 37.22 -22.79
CA SER A 20 1.82 37.97 -23.17
C SER A 20 0.64 37.43 -22.37
N THR A 21 0.18 38.24 -21.41
CA THR A 21 -1.06 38.04 -20.66
C THR A 21 -2.27 37.86 -21.58
N LEU A 22 -2.67 36.61 -21.81
CA LEU A 22 -3.99 36.28 -22.34
C LEU A 22 -5.01 36.37 -21.19
N LYS A 23 -5.48 37.59 -20.94
CA LYS A 23 -6.73 37.82 -20.21
C LYS A 23 -7.85 37.14 -20.99
N ARG A 24 -8.41 36.06 -20.45
CA ARG A 24 -9.67 35.49 -20.94
C ARG A 24 -10.76 36.51 -20.65
N SER A 25 -11.09 37.30 -21.67
CA SER A 25 -12.21 38.23 -21.67
C SER A 25 -13.51 37.46 -21.45
N TYR A 26 -14.11 37.58 -20.27
CA TYR A 26 -15.53 37.31 -20.09
C TYR A 26 -16.29 38.37 -20.89
N SER A 27 -16.84 38.01 -22.05
CA SER A 27 -17.78 38.91 -22.72
C SER A 27 -19.06 38.97 -21.89
N SER A 28 -19.30 40.15 -21.32
CA SER A 28 -20.60 40.51 -20.78
C SER A 28 -21.60 40.58 -21.95
N PHE A 29 -22.47 39.58 -22.08
CA PHE A 29 -23.68 39.73 -22.87
C PHE A 29 -24.59 40.74 -22.16
N LYS A 30 -24.61 41.99 -22.65
CA LYS A 30 -25.63 42.98 -22.29
C LYS A 30 -26.93 42.59 -22.99
N MET A 31 -27.88 42.06 -22.24
CA MET A 31 -29.26 41.91 -22.68
C MET A 31 -29.98 43.26 -22.49
N SER A 32 -30.76 43.66 -23.49
CA SER A 32 -31.39 44.99 -23.57
C SER A 32 -32.34 45.27 -22.40
N THR A 33 -32.24 46.49 -21.89
CA THR A 33 -33.20 47.11 -20.98
C THR A 33 -34.52 47.38 -21.70
N THR A 34 -35.54 46.56 -21.41
CA THR A 34 -36.93 47.00 -21.42
C THR A 34 -37.39 47.09 -19.98
N THR A 35 -37.69 48.31 -19.57
CA THR A 35 -38.31 48.68 -18.31
C THR A 35 -39.68 48.04 -18.18
N GLU A 36 -39.85 47.15 -17.21
CA GLU A 36 -41.11 46.97 -16.49
C GLU A 36 -40.79 46.47 -15.08
N SER A 37 -41.02 47.36 -14.11
CA SER A 37 -40.88 47.09 -12.69
C SER A 37 -42.01 46.17 -12.23
N SER A 38 -41.71 44.90 -12.06
CA SER A 38 -42.41 44.05 -11.10
C SER A 38 -41.36 43.19 -10.38
N THR A 39 -40.96 43.61 -9.19
CA THR A 39 -40.20 42.75 -8.28
C THR A 39 -41.05 41.52 -8.00
N PRO A 40 -40.63 40.29 -8.40
CA PRO A 40 -41.33 39.09 -7.98
C PRO A 40 -41.21 39.04 -6.45
N ASN A 41 -42.33 38.92 -5.75
CA ASN A 41 -42.34 38.66 -4.31
C ASN A 41 -41.54 37.38 -4.05
N THR A 42 -40.26 37.54 -3.72
CA THR A 42 -39.37 36.43 -3.44
C THR A 42 -39.62 36.07 -1.99
N THR A 43 -40.33 34.97 -1.75
CA THR A 43 -40.57 34.49 -0.38
C THR A 43 -39.23 34.23 0.28
N THR A 44 -39.01 34.82 1.46
CA THR A 44 -37.75 34.71 2.20
C THR A 44 -38.00 34.25 3.63
N THR A 45 -37.02 33.56 4.18
CA THR A 45 -36.94 33.20 5.59
C THR A 45 -35.50 33.39 6.05
N THR A 46 -35.21 33.15 7.33
CA THR A 46 -33.87 33.33 7.90
C THR A 46 -33.47 32.10 8.69
N ILE A 47 -32.21 31.69 8.55
CA ILE A 47 -31.55 30.71 9.39
C ILE A 47 -30.39 31.38 10.13
N THR A 48 -29.89 30.74 11.18
CA THR A 48 -28.69 31.20 11.90
C THR A 48 -27.55 30.25 11.62
N ILE A 49 -26.39 30.77 11.23
CA ILE A 49 -25.14 30.02 11.07
C ILE A 49 -24.07 30.75 11.87
N ARG A 50 -23.49 30.09 12.89
CA ARG A 50 -22.47 30.66 13.78
C ARG A 50 -22.91 31.99 14.42
N GLY A 51 -24.17 32.03 14.86
CA GLY A 51 -24.79 33.22 15.47
C GLY A 51 -25.09 34.38 14.51
N LYS A 52 -24.85 34.23 13.20
CA LYS A 52 -25.15 35.25 12.19
C LYS A 52 -26.42 34.88 11.40
N PRO A 53 -27.33 35.83 11.15
CA PRO A 53 -28.49 35.59 10.32
C PRO A 53 -28.06 35.41 8.85
N VAL A 54 -28.57 34.36 8.20
CA VAL A 54 -28.38 34.06 6.78
C VAL A 54 -29.75 34.01 6.13
N THR A 55 -29.95 34.83 5.09
CA THR A 55 -31.21 34.86 4.34
C THR A 55 -31.32 33.61 3.46
N VAL A 56 -32.48 32.97 3.53
CA VAL A 56 -32.86 31.87 2.65
C VAL A 56 -34.03 32.33 1.79
N SER A 57 -33.88 32.23 0.47
CA SER A 57 -34.90 32.63 -0.51
C SER A 57 -35.21 31.48 -1.47
N VAL A 58 -36.32 31.60 -2.19
CA VAL A 58 -36.74 30.64 -3.22
C VAL A 58 -36.81 31.30 -4.59
N VAL A 59 -36.62 30.53 -5.65
CA VAL A 59 -36.94 31.00 -7.02
C VAL A 59 -38.46 31.19 -7.18
N PRO A 60 -38.93 32.05 -8.11
CA PRO A 60 -40.37 32.28 -8.30
C PRO A 60 -41.19 31.02 -8.65
N SER A 61 -40.56 30.00 -9.24
CA SER A 61 -41.19 28.73 -9.62
C SER A 61 -41.15 27.67 -8.50
N PHE A 62 -40.84 28.06 -7.26
CA PHE A 62 -40.72 27.11 -6.15
C PHE A 62 -42.10 26.85 -5.53
N GLU A 63 -42.58 25.62 -5.65
CA GLU A 63 -44.00 25.29 -5.44
C GLU A 63 -44.39 25.00 -3.98
N VAL A 64 -43.42 24.88 -3.06
CA VAL A 64 -43.68 24.60 -1.64
C VAL A 64 -43.31 25.80 -0.76
N PRO A 65 -43.93 25.94 0.44
CA PRO A 65 -43.52 26.96 1.39
C PRO A 65 -42.02 26.89 1.71
N VAL A 66 -41.36 28.04 1.81
CA VAL A 66 -39.90 28.09 2.05
C VAL A 66 -39.53 27.44 3.38
N GLU A 67 -40.43 27.50 4.37
CA GLU A 67 -40.29 26.87 5.68
C GLU A 67 -40.19 25.35 5.56
N THR A 68 -40.98 24.73 4.67
CA THR A 68 -40.94 23.29 4.43
C THR A 68 -39.56 22.84 3.92
N ALA A 69 -38.94 23.61 3.02
CA ALA A 69 -37.60 23.34 2.52
C ALA A 69 -36.51 23.70 3.55
N ARG A 70 -36.68 24.79 4.31
CA ARG A 70 -35.78 25.23 5.38
C ARG A 70 -35.72 24.21 6.53
N ASP A 71 -36.85 23.60 6.86
CA ASP A 71 -36.96 22.65 7.97
C ASP A 71 -36.70 21.21 7.52
N ALA A 72 -36.38 21.00 6.22
CA ALA A 72 -36.05 19.70 5.69
C ALA A 72 -34.82 19.11 6.42
N PRO A 73 -34.89 17.86 6.92
CA PRO A 73 -33.82 17.28 7.73
C PRO A 73 -32.44 17.31 7.06
N ASN A 74 -32.37 17.06 5.75
CA ASN A 74 -31.11 17.06 5.01
C ASN A 74 -30.51 18.48 4.88
N PHE A 75 -31.35 19.50 4.67
CA PHE A 75 -30.89 20.89 4.66
C PHE A 75 -30.41 21.33 6.04
N VAL A 76 -31.15 21.00 7.11
CA VAL A 76 -30.72 21.27 8.50
C VAL A 76 -29.39 20.60 8.82
N LYS A 77 -29.18 19.35 8.36
CA LYS A 77 -27.88 18.66 8.51
C LYS A 77 -26.76 19.37 7.75
N TRP A 78 -27.01 19.78 6.51
CA TRP A 78 -26.04 20.57 5.73
C TRP A 78 -25.66 21.87 6.46
N VAL A 79 -26.65 22.60 7.00
CA VAL A 79 -26.41 23.82 7.79
C VAL A 79 -25.50 23.54 8.99
N LYS A 80 -25.78 22.47 9.76
CA LYS A 80 -24.94 22.07 10.90
C LYS A 80 -23.51 21.72 10.50
N ARG A 81 -23.31 21.02 9.38
CA ARG A 81 -21.97 20.71 8.87
C ARG A 81 -21.19 21.97 8.53
N VAL A 82 -21.82 22.89 7.79
CA VAL A 82 -21.16 24.16 7.41
C VAL A 82 -20.91 25.05 8.63
N GLU A 83 -21.79 25.01 9.64
CA GLU A 83 -21.60 25.73 10.90
C GLU A 83 -20.33 25.28 11.66
N ALA A 84 -19.94 24.01 11.54
CA ALA A 84 -18.72 23.47 12.14
C ALA A 84 -17.43 23.90 11.39
N GLU A 85 -17.54 24.39 10.15
CA GLU A 85 -16.40 24.77 9.32
C GLU A 85 -16.07 26.27 9.48
N GLU A 86 -15.13 26.59 10.37
CA GLU A 86 -14.80 27.98 10.70
C GLU A 86 -14.29 28.81 9.51
N GLN A 87 -13.71 28.13 8.51
CA GLN A 87 -13.16 28.72 7.29
C GLN A 87 -14.23 29.04 6.24
N LEU A 88 -15.49 28.63 6.44
CA LEU A 88 -16.57 28.90 5.50
C LEU A 88 -17.54 29.94 6.07
N LEU A 89 -17.84 30.97 5.26
CA LEU A 89 -18.86 31.96 5.57
C LEU A 89 -19.95 31.91 4.50
N VAL A 90 -21.15 31.50 4.90
CA VAL A 90 -22.37 31.53 4.07
C VAL A 90 -23.03 32.90 4.20
N LYS A 91 -23.31 33.55 3.07
CA LYS A 91 -23.95 34.87 3.01
C LYS A 91 -25.44 34.79 2.72
N ASN A 92 -25.83 33.91 1.80
CA ASN A 92 -27.23 33.64 1.45
C ASN A 92 -27.39 32.23 0.89
N VAL A 93 -28.63 31.75 0.88
CA VAL A 93 -29.03 30.50 0.23
C VAL A 93 -30.24 30.75 -0.64
N LEU A 94 -30.20 30.27 -1.88
CA LEU A 94 -31.32 30.30 -2.83
C LEU A 94 -31.74 28.87 -3.15
N PHE A 95 -32.93 28.46 -2.70
CA PHE A 95 -33.56 27.21 -3.13
C PHE A 95 -34.04 27.33 -4.58
N GLN A 96 -33.61 26.39 -5.42
CA GLN A 96 -33.86 26.37 -6.86
C GLN A 96 -34.92 25.34 -7.25
N SER A 97 -34.95 24.18 -6.59
CA SER A 97 -35.98 23.16 -6.80
C SER A 97 -36.10 22.24 -5.59
N VAL A 98 -37.25 21.57 -5.48
CA VAL A 98 -37.58 20.61 -4.43
C VAL A 98 -38.33 19.44 -5.05
N ASP A 99 -38.00 18.23 -4.61
CA ASP A 99 -38.72 17.01 -4.94
C ASP A 99 -39.39 16.47 -3.67
N MET A 100 -40.71 16.30 -3.71
CA MET A 100 -41.51 15.83 -2.57
C MET A 100 -41.76 14.32 -2.66
N PHE A 101 -41.50 13.58 -1.60
CA PHE A 101 -41.84 12.17 -1.45
C PHE A 101 -42.98 12.02 -0.45
N GLY A 102 -44.20 11.94 -0.99
CA GLY A 102 -45.42 12.09 -0.20
C GLY A 102 -45.46 13.45 0.48
N LYS A 103 -45.48 13.47 1.81
CA LYS A 103 -45.48 14.71 2.62
C LYS A 103 -44.09 15.23 2.96
N ASN A 104 -43.04 14.46 2.68
CA ASN A 104 -41.68 14.77 3.10
C ASN A 104 -40.90 15.41 1.95
N VAL A 105 -39.98 16.31 2.28
CA VAL A 105 -38.98 16.79 1.32
C VAL A 105 -37.99 15.65 1.05
N GLY A 106 -37.92 15.18 -0.19
CA GLY A 106 -36.97 14.17 -0.65
C GLY A 106 -35.64 14.83 -1.00
N PHE A 107 -35.62 15.57 -2.11
CA PHE A 107 -34.41 16.24 -2.61
C PHE A 107 -34.57 17.76 -2.66
N LEU A 108 -33.46 18.47 -2.46
CA LEU A 108 -33.37 19.92 -2.60
C LEU A 108 -32.19 20.29 -3.49
N LYS A 109 -32.41 21.21 -4.41
CA LYS A 109 -31.33 21.87 -5.15
C LYS A 109 -31.25 23.31 -4.74
N PHE A 110 -30.06 23.76 -4.35
CA PHE A 110 -29.86 25.15 -3.96
C PHE A 110 -28.49 25.69 -4.31
N LYS A 111 -28.40 27.03 -4.29
CA LYS A 111 -27.15 27.76 -4.42
C LYS A 111 -26.90 28.56 -3.14
N ALA A 112 -25.82 28.26 -2.44
CA ALA A 112 -25.31 29.06 -1.34
C ALA A 112 -24.24 30.03 -1.87
N GLU A 113 -24.33 31.31 -1.49
CA GLU A 113 -23.20 32.23 -1.66
C GLU A 113 -22.24 32.01 -0.49
N VAL A 114 -21.10 31.40 -0.75
CA VAL A 114 -20.11 31.04 0.26
C VAL A 114 -18.75 31.65 -0.09
N VAL A 115 -18.05 32.13 0.93
CA VAL A 115 -16.66 32.60 0.82
C VAL A 115 -15.76 31.83 1.79
N ALA A 116 -14.55 31.51 1.34
CA ALA A 116 -13.50 30.94 2.17
C ALA A 116 -12.74 32.04 2.91
N LEU A 117 -12.49 31.83 4.21
CA LEU A 117 -11.75 32.72 5.11
C LEU A 117 -10.32 32.18 5.33
N PRO A 118 -9.34 33.07 5.58
CA PRO A 118 -9.48 34.54 5.70
C PRO A 118 -9.49 35.30 4.37
N GLU A 119 -9.23 34.67 3.23
CA GLU A 119 -8.99 35.35 1.94
C GLU A 119 -10.25 35.97 1.32
N ASN A 120 -11.43 35.71 1.90
CA ASN A 120 -12.74 36.14 1.41
C ASN A 120 -12.99 35.73 -0.06
N ARG A 121 -12.44 34.57 -0.45
CA ARG A 121 -12.50 34.06 -1.82
C ARG A 121 -13.83 33.33 -2.05
N PRO A 122 -14.62 33.67 -3.09
CA PRO A 122 -15.83 32.92 -3.43
C PRO A 122 -15.52 31.44 -3.69
N VAL A 123 -16.37 30.56 -3.16
CA VAL A 123 -16.32 29.12 -3.45
C VAL A 123 -17.61 28.67 -4.15
N PRO A 124 -17.57 27.65 -5.02
CA PRO A 124 -18.77 27.09 -5.61
C PRO A 124 -19.73 26.58 -4.51
N GLY A 125 -20.97 27.03 -4.53
CA GLY A 125 -21.98 26.66 -3.54
C GLY A 125 -23.24 26.04 -4.16
N ILE A 126 -23.11 25.37 -5.31
CA ILE A 126 -24.22 24.61 -5.90
C ILE A 126 -24.31 23.28 -5.15
N VAL A 127 -25.48 22.98 -4.58
CA VAL A 127 -25.69 21.78 -3.77
C VAL A 127 -26.95 21.05 -4.26
N PHE A 128 -26.78 19.79 -4.62
CA PHE A 128 -27.85 18.81 -4.67
C PHE A 128 -27.88 18.06 -3.34
N CYS A 129 -28.87 18.40 -2.51
CA CYS A 129 -29.03 17.89 -1.16
C CYS A 129 -30.06 16.76 -1.19
N ARG A 130 -29.55 15.53 -1.06
CA ARG A 130 -30.33 14.28 -1.07
C ARG A 130 -30.16 13.46 0.21
N GLY A 131 -29.19 13.78 1.04
CA GLY A 131 -28.90 13.04 2.28
C GLY A 131 -28.06 11.79 2.06
N GLY A 132 -27.82 11.04 3.15
CA GLY A 132 -26.97 9.85 3.13
C GLY A 132 -27.70 8.56 2.80
N SER A 133 -26.93 7.54 2.44
CA SER A 133 -27.38 6.19 2.10
C SER A 133 -26.49 5.13 2.76
N VAL A 134 -26.90 3.87 2.71
CA VAL A 134 -26.10 2.70 3.08
C VAL A 134 -25.86 1.82 1.85
N ALA A 135 -24.79 1.05 1.85
CA ALA A 135 -24.56 0.01 0.85
C ALA A 135 -23.90 -1.21 1.50
N ILE A 136 -24.23 -2.41 1.04
CA ILE A 136 -23.81 -3.66 1.68
C ILE A 136 -23.03 -4.53 0.70
N LEU A 137 -21.73 -4.73 0.94
CA LEU A 137 -20.97 -5.76 0.26
C LEU A 137 -21.42 -7.13 0.79
N VAL A 138 -22.02 -7.95 -0.07
CA VAL A 138 -22.53 -9.27 0.29
C VAL A 138 -21.57 -10.34 -0.20
N ILE A 139 -20.92 -11.08 0.71
CA ILE A 139 -20.01 -12.18 0.39
C ILE A 139 -20.64 -13.51 0.80
N LEU A 140 -20.89 -14.38 -0.19
CA LEU A 140 -21.43 -15.71 0.01
C LEU A 140 -20.34 -16.75 -0.25
N LYS A 141 -20.02 -17.57 0.75
CA LYS A 141 -19.05 -18.67 0.63
C LYS A 141 -19.78 -19.99 0.45
N SER A 142 -19.42 -20.76 -0.57
CA SER A 142 -19.94 -22.13 -0.75
C SER A 142 -19.31 -23.09 0.26
N LYS A 143 -20.14 -23.91 0.93
CA LYS A 143 -19.70 -24.98 1.84
C LYS A 143 -18.91 -26.07 1.11
N GLU A 144 -19.30 -26.39 -0.12
CA GLU A 144 -18.80 -27.50 -0.91
C GLU A 144 -17.48 -27.17 -1.59
N SER A 145 -17.38 -25.99 -2.20
CA SER A 145 -16.22 -25.59 -3.00
C SER A 145 -15.27 -24.64 -2.28
N ASN A 146 -15.67 -24.09 -1.14
CA ASN A 146 -15.00 -22.98 -0.45
C ASN A 146 -14.86 -21.68 -1.29
N LYS A 147 -15.44 -21.61 -2.49
CA LYS A 147 -15.39 -20.41 -3.34
C LYS A 147 -16.24 -19.29 -2.75
N GLU A 148 -15.76 -18.05 -2.91
CA GLU A 148 -16.45 -16.83 -2.48
C GLU A 148 -17.08 -16.12 -3.68
N TYR A 149 -18.34 -15.70 -3.50
CA TYR A 149 -19.14 -14.97 -4.48
C TYR A 149 -19.61 -13.65 -3.88
N SER A 150 -19.84 -12.65 -4.73
CA SER A 150 -20.56 -11.43 -4.38
C SER A 150 -21.97 -11.48 -4.94
N LEU A 151 -22.96 -11.07 -4.13
CA LEU A 151 -24.33 -10.85 -4.59
C LEU A 151 -24.51 -9.37 -4.99
N LEU A 152 -25.07 -9.14 -6.16
CA LEU A 152 -25.32 -7.84 -6.75
C LEU A 152 -26.79 -7.67 -7.10
N THR A 153 -27.25 -6.44 -7.08
CA THR A 153 -28.53 -5.98 -7.60
C THR A 153 -28.32 -5.40 -8.99
N VAL A 154 -29.17 -5.79 -9.93
CA VAL A 154 -29.19 -5.24 -11.29
C VAL A 154 -30.47 -4.45 -11.48
N GLN A 155 -30.31 -3.14 -11.69
CA GLN A 155 -31.42 -2.18 -11.71
C GLN A 155 -31.24 -1.16 -12.86
N THR A 156 -32.31 -0.46 -13.21
CA THR A 156 -32.24 0.68 -14.15
C THR A 156 -31.69 1.93 -13.45
N ARG A 157 -30.70 2.56 -14.07
CA ARG A 157 -30.07 3.80 -13.62
C ARG A 157 -30.14 4.86 -14.73
N VAL A 158 -31.23 5.61 -14.73
CA VAL A 158 -31.50 6.71 -15.66
C VAL A 158 -30.38 7.77 -15.67
N PRO A 159 -29.79 8.20 -14.53
CA PRO A 159 -28.75 9.24 -14.53
C PRO A 159 -27.51 8.91 -15.36
N VAL A 160 -27.22 7.63 -15.59
CA VAL A 160 -26.11 7.15 -16.43
C VAL A 160 -26.57 6.49 -17.73
N GLY A 161 -27.88 6.57 -18.04
CA GLY A 161 -28.48 6.02 -19.26
C GLY A 161 -28.35 4.49 -19.37
N LYS A 162 -28.43 3.76 -18.24
CA LYS A 162 -28.26 2.29 -18.22
C LYS A 162 -29.55 1.60 -17.77
N PHE A 163 -30.05 0.67 -18.59
CA PHE A 163 -31.21 -0.15 -18.25
C PHE A 163 -30.87 -1.28 -17.25
N SER A 164 -29.70 -1.89 -17.39
CA SER A 164 -29.18 -2.92 -16.49
C SER A 164 -27.83 -2.47 -15.96
N TYR A 165 -27.81 -1.99 -14.72
CA TYR A 165 -26.61 -1.55 -14.02
C TYR A 165 -26.38 -2.44 -12.80
N SER A 166 -25.20 -3.04 -12.72
CA SER A 166 -24.84 -4.00 -11.66
C SER A 166 -24.11 -3.29 -10.54
N GLU A 167 -24.60 -3.44 -9.31
CA GLU A 167 -24.06 -2.80 -8.10
C GLU A 167 -24.40 -3.61 -6.86
N ILE A 168 -23.79 -3.31 -5.73
CA ILE A 168 -24.16 -3.89 -4.43
C ILE A 168 -25.49 -3.32 -3.91
N PRO A 169 -26.25 -4.08 -3.09
CA PRO A 169 -27.46 -3.60 -2.43
C PRO A 169 -27.24 -2.28 -1.69
N ALA A 170 -28.20 -1.36 -1.77
CA ALA A 170 -28.09 -0.02 -1.21
C ALA A 170 -29.45 0.64 -0.98
N GLY A 171 -29.53 1.53 0.02
CA GLY A 171 -30.76 2.29 0.27
C GLY A 171 -30.55 3.58 1.04
N MET A 172 -31.57 4.43 1.02
CA MET A 172 -31.53 5.78 1.58
C MET A 172 -31.80 5.76 3.08
N LEU A 173 -31.15 6.66 3.83
CA LEU A 173 -31.42 6.80 5.25
C LEU A 173 -32.75 7.51 5.51
N ASP A 174 -33.55 6.97 6.42
CA ASP A 174 -34.84 7.52 6.87
C ASP A 174 -34.71 8.69 7.87
N GLY A 175 -33.48 9.09 8.19
CA GLY A 175 -33.18 10.16 9.14
C GLY A 175 -33.13 9.74 10.61
N SER A 176 -33.42 8.48 10.95
CA SER A 176 -33.39 7.93 12.32
C SER A 176 -31.98 7.81 12.92
N GLY A 177 -30.94 7.81 12.08
CA GLY A 177 -29.54 7.63 12.50
C GLY A 177 -29.14 6.17 12.75
N HIS A 178 -30.06 5.21 12.58
CA HIS A 178 -29.80 3.78 12.76
C HIS A 178 -29.33 3.12 11.46
N PHE A 179 -28.06 3.31 11.11
CA PHE A 179 -27.48 2.80 9.85
C PHE A 179 -27.64 1.29 9.66
N VAL A 180 -27.47 0.50 10.73
CA VAL A 180 -27.51 -0.96 10.67
C VAL A 180 -28.91 -1.48 10.38
N GLY A 181 -29.94 -0.91 11.04
CA GLY A 181 -31.34 -1.28 10.82
C GLY A 181 -31.80 -0.98 9.39
N VAL A 182 -31.37 0.17 8.83
CA VAL A 182 -31.62 0.48 7.42
C VAL A 182 -30.93 -0.55 6.52
N ALA A 183 -29.64 -0.82 6.71
CA ALA A 183 -28.92 -1.80 5.89
C ALA A 183 -29.54 -3.21 5.94
N ALA A 184 -30.03 -3.66 7.11
CA ALA A 184 -30.73 -4.93 7.25
C ALA A 184 -32.07 -4.96 6.52
N LYS A 185 -32.81 -3.84 6.56
CA LYS A 185 -34.07 -3.67 5.83
C LYS A 185 -33.84 -3.75 4.31
N GLU A 186 -32.88 -2.98 3.79
CA GLU A 186 -32.55 -2.96 2.36
C GLU A 186 -32.08 -4.34 1.86
N MET A 187 -31.28 -5.06 2.66
CA MET A 187 -30.89 -6.44 2.36
C MET A 187 -32.10 -7.37 2.20
N LYS A 188 -33.11 -7.24 3.06
CA LYS A 188 -34.33 -8.05 2.98
C LYS A 188 -35.17 -7.67 1.76
N GLU A 189 -35.35 -6.39 1.48
CA GLU A 189 -36.19 -5.89 0.38
C GLU A 189 -35.56 -6.16 -0.99
N GLU A 190 -34.26 -5.88 -1.15
CA GLU A 190 -33.58 -5.99 -2.44
C GLU A 190 -33.11 -7.42 -2.76
N THR A 191 -32.76 -8.23 -1.75
CA THR A 191 -32.19 -9.56 -1.99
C THR A 191 -33.02 -10.72 -1.42
N GLY A 192 -34.02 -10.44 -0.59
CA GLY A 192 -34.79 -11.46 0.12
C GLY A 192 -34.00 -12.21 1.20
N LEU A 193 -32.81 -11.72 1.58
CA LEU A 193 -32.01 -12.33 2.66
C LEU A 193 -32.37 -11.65 3.98
N GLU A 194 -32.88 -12.41 4.94
CA GLU A 194 -33.09 -11.91 6.30
C GLU A 194 -31.75 -11.86 7.04
N VAL A 195 -31.34 -10.65 7.42
CA VAL A 195 -30.07 -10.41 8.11
C VAL A 195 -30.35 -9.81 9.48
N SER A 196 -29.84 -10.44 10.54
CA SER A 196 -29.81 -9.83 11.87
C SER A 196 -28.75 -8.72 11.90
N GLU A 197 -29.05 -7.59 12.55
CA GLU A 197 -28.15 -6.44 12.66
C GLU A 197 -26.71 -6.81 13.09
N GLU A 198 -26.58 -7.78 14.00
CA GLU A 198 -25.29 -8.28 14.51
C GLU A 198 -24.36 -8.89 13.43
N LYS A 199 -24.92 -9.27 12.28
CA LYS A 199 -24.16 -9.86 11.16
C LYS A 199 -23.64 -8.82 10.17
N LEU A 200 -24.02 -7.56 10.33
CA LEU A 200 -23.55 -6.46 9.48
C LEU A 200 -22.32 -5.82 10.11
N ILE A 201 -21.21 -5.81 9.37
CA ILE A 201 -19.95 -5.22 9.79
C ILE A 201 -19.82 -3.84 9.13
N ASP A 202 -19.71 -2.78 9.91
CA ASP A 202 -19.54 -1.42 9.40
C ASP A 202 -18.09 -1.20 8.90
N LEU A 203 -17.87 -1.35 7.59
CA LEU A 203 -16.57 -1.15 6.97
C LEU A 203 -16.10 0.31 7.08
N THR A 204 -17.02 1.26 7.09
CA THR A 204 -16.69 2.69 7.21
C THR A 204 -16.16 2.99 8.60
N GLN A 205 -16.84 2.48 9.64
CA GLN A 205 -16.39 2.63 11.02
C GLN A 205 -15.04 1.96 11.26
N LEU A 206 -14.82 0.78 10.70
CA LEU A 206 -13.53 0.08 10.82
C LEU A 206 -12.38 0.84 10.16
N ALA A 207 -12.64 1.53 9.05
CA ALA A 207 -11.61 2.27 8.31
C ALA A 207 -11.31 3.65 8.91
N TYR A 208 -12.32 4.34 9.45
CA TYR A 208 -12.22 5.77 9.78
C TYR A 208 -12.73 6.13 11.18
N GLY A 209 -13.16 5.15 11.98
CA GLY A 209 -13.80 5.39 13.27
C GLY A 209 -15.07 6.24 13.14
N ASN A 210 -15.17 7.29 13.95
CA ASN A 210 -16.30 8.23 13.95
C ASN A 210 -15.97 9.56 13.23
N GLU A 211 -14.84 9.66 12.53
CA GLU A 211 -14.39 10.91 11.89
C GLU A 211 -15.15 11.24 10.60
N VAL A 212 -15.67 10.22 9.91
CA VAL A 212 -16.42 10.39 8.65
C VAL A 212 -17.74 9.63 8.67
N GLU A 213 -18.76 10.22 8.02
CA GLU A 213 -20.09 9.60 7.92
C GLU A 213 -20.11 8.42 6.93
N GLY A 214 -19.32 8.48 5.86
CA GLY A 214 -19.33 7.49 4.77
C GLY A 214 -18.32 7.82 3.68
N MET A 215 -18.33 7.04 2.61
CA MET A 215 -17.64 7.43 1.37
C MET A 215 -18.47 8.51 0.65
N TYR A 216 -17.81 9.50 0.03
CA TYR A 216 -18.48 10.57 -0.72
C TYR A 216 -18.33 10.35 -2.24
N PRO A 217 -19.42 10.13 -3.01
CA PRO A 217 -19.28 9.81 -4.43
C PRO A 217 -18.81 10.98 -5.28
N SER A 218 -19.36 12.17 -5.00
CA SER A 218 -19.05 13.41 -5.75
C SER A 218 -19.30 14.64 -4.87
N PRO A 219 -18.43 14.91 -3.87
CA PRO A 219 -18.64 15.97 -2.88
C PRO A 219 -18.57 17.39 -3.47
N GLY A 220 -18.24 17.55 -4.75
CA GLY A 220 -18.22 18.85 -5.45
C GLY A 220 -19.60 19.43 -5.74
N GLY A 221 -20.68 18.65 -5.59
CA GLY A 221 -22.05 19.12 -5.83
C GLY A 221 -23.17 18.30 -5.20
N CYS A 222 -22.85 17.19 -4.50
CA CYS A 222 -23.82 16.34 -3.82
C CYS A 222 -23.42 16.18 -2.35
N ASP A 223 -24.39 16.23 -1.43
CA ASP A 223 -24.15 16.06 0.02
C ASP A 223 -24.15 14.59 0.47
N GLU A 224 -24.37 13.66 -0.46
CA GLU A 224 -24.48 12.23 -0.18
C GLU A 224 -23.18 11.66 0.36
N PHE A 225 -23.30 10.99 1.50
CA PHE A 225 -22.35 9.99 1.96
C PHE A 225 -23.01 8.62 1.86
N ILE A 226 -22.21 7.58 1.59
CA ILE A 226 -22.66 6.20 1.57
C ILE A 226 -21.93 5.44 2.68
N ARG A 227 -22.67 4.97 3.68
CA ARG A 227 -22.16 4.13 4.77
C ARG A 227 -22.01 2.70 4.26
N LEU A 228 -20.79 2.21 4.20
CA LEU A 228 -20.47 0.89 3.64
C LEU A 228 -20.47 -0.18 4.74
N PHE A 229 -21.24 -1.24 4.52
CA PHE A 229 -21.32 -2.43 5.36
C PHE A 229 -20.83 -3.68 4.63
N LEU A 230 -20.46 -4.70 5.39
CA LEU A 230 -20.17 -6.05 4.92
C LEU A 230 -21.16 -7.02 5.55
N PHE A 231 -21.78 -7.84 4.72
CA PHE A 231 -22.47 -9.06 5.13
C PHE A 231 -21.73 -10.26 4.57
N ARG A 232 -21.42 -11.26 5.41
CA ARG A 232 -20.74 -12.47 4.97
C ARG A 232 -21.41 -13.70 5.56
N GLU A 233 -21.69 -14.68 4.71
CA GLU A 233 -22.37 -15.91 5.12
C GLU A 233 -21.83 -17.13 4.39
N THR A 234 -21.93 -18.31 5.02
CA THR A 234 -21.54 -19.58 4.40
C THR A 234 -22.80 -20.41 4.10
N LEU A 235 -23.05 -20.65 2.82
CA LEU A 235 -24.27 -21.31 2.32
C LEU A 235 -23.93 -22.57 1.50
N GLU A 236 -24.93 -23.44 1.36
CA GLU A 236 -24.87 -24.53 0.37
C GLU A 236 -24.88 -23.93 -1.04
N GLN A 237 -24.13 -24.53 -1.97
CA GLN A 237 -24.01 -24.06 -3.35
C GLN A 237 -25.39 -23.95 -4.02
N ALA A 238 -26.30 -24.89 -3.74
CA ALA A 238 -27.67 -24.86 -4.24
C ALA A 238 -28.41 -23.56 -3.85
N LYS A 239 -28.27 -23.09 -2.61
CA LYS A 239 -28.87 -21.83 -2.15
C LYS A 239 -28.23 -20.60 -2.79
N ILE A 240 -26.93 -20.64 -3.07
CA ILE A 240 -26.25 -19.57 -3.81
C ILE A 240 -26.76 -19.52 -5.26
N ASP A 241 -27.00 -20.68 -5.87
CA ASP A 241 -27.51 -20.78 -7.23
C ASP A 241 -28.98 -20.34 -7.34
N GLU A 242 -29.81 -20.58 -6.31
CA GLU A 242 -31.19 -20.08 -6.22
C GLU A 242 -31.29 -18.55 -6.22
N LEU A 243 -30.24 -17.84 -5.80
CA LEU A 243 -30.22 -16.38 -5.82
C LEU A 243 -29.97 -15.81 -7.23
N LYS A 244 -29.42 -16.60 -8.17
CA LYS A 244 -29.09 -16.12 -9.51
C LYS A 244 -30.36 -15.82 -10.30
N ASN A 245 -30.41 -14.62 -10.91
CA ASN A 245 -31.52 -14.15 -11.75
C ASN A 245 -32.87 -14.09 -11.04
N LYS A 246 -32.88 -14.10 -9.70
CA LYS A 246 -34.10 -13.94 -8.93
C LYS A 246 -34.61 -12.51 -9.07
N LEU A 247 -35.91 -12.36 -9.34
CA LEU A 247 -36.58 -11.07 -9.34
C LEU A 247 -36.98 -10.69 -7.92
N THR A 248 -36.64 -9.46 -7.53
CA THR A 248 -36.82 -8.86 -6.19
C THR A 248 -37.22 -7.38 -6.32
N GLY A 249 -37.39 -6.70 -5.18
CA GLY A 249 -37.80 -5.30 -5.13
C GLY A 249 -39.29 -5.09 -4.87
N CYS A 250 -39.65 -3.83 -4.60
CA CYS A 250 -41.00 -3.45 -4.21
C CYS A 250 -41.82 -2.98 -5.44
N LEU A 251 -42.72 -3.85 -5.94
CA LEU A 251 -43.57 -3.54 -7.10
C LEU A 251 -44.45 -2.29 -6.90
N SER A 252 -44.86 -1.99 -5.66
CA SER A 252 -45.61 -0.76 -5.34
C SER A 252 -44.76 0.52 -5.39
N GLU A 253 -43.44 0.40 -5.41
CA GLU A 253 -42.49 1.52 -5.51
C GLU A 253 -41.84 1.61 -6.91
N ASN A 254 -42.38 0.86 -7.90
CA ASN A 254 -41.87 0.75 -9.27
C ASN A 254 -40.40 0.30 -9.37
N GLU A 255 -39.90 -0.42 -8.36
CA GLU A 255 -38.53 -0.90 -8.33
C GLU A 255 -38.45 -2.36 -8.81
N SER A 256 -37.83 -2.56 -9.98
CA SER A 256 -37.57 -3.89 -10.55
C SER A 256 -36.09 -4.22 -10.40
N ILE A 257 -35.79 -5.18 -9.53
CA ILE A 257 -34.43 -5.60 -9.18
C ILE A 257 -34.25 -7.04 -9.64
N THR A 258 -33.14 -7.33 -10.33
CA THR A 258 -32.72 -8.70 -10.63
C THR A 258 -31.41 -8.99 -9.93
N LEU A 259 -31.34 -10.12 -9.24
CA LEU A 259 -30.11 -10.52 -8.56
C LEU A 259 -29.09 -11.14 -9.51
N ASN A 260 -27.81 -10.79 -9.33
CA ASN A 260 -26.69 -11.36 -10.05
C ASN A 260 -25.60 -11.82 -9.06
N VAL A 261 -25.12 -13.06 -9.23
CA VAL A 261 -24.07 -13.63 -8.37
C VAL A 261 -22.81 -13.80 -9.20
N VAL A 262 -21.72 -13.16 -8.76
CA VAL A 262 -20.42 -13.18 -9.46
C VAL A 262 -19.33 -13.73 -8.54
N PRO A 263 -18.28 -14.39 -9.06
CA PRO A 263 -17.10 -14.71 -8.25
C PRO A 263 -16.54 -13.43 -7.62
N LEU A 264 -16.18 -13.47 -6.33
CA LEU A 264 -15.71 -12.28 -5.61
C LEU A 264 -14.47 -11.66 -6.27
N GLU A 265 -13.56 -12.51 -6.79
CA GLU A 265 -12.35 -12.09 -7.50
C GLU A 265 -12.60 -11.36 -8.82
N ASP A 266 -13.80 -11.50 -9.38
CA ASP A 266 -14.23 -10.85 -10.62
C ASP A 266 -15.19 -9.67 -10.37
N LEU A 267 -15.54 -9.39 -9.11
CA LEU A 267 -16.49 -8.32 -8.77
C LEU A 267 -16.09 -6.97 -9.40
N TRP A 268 -14.81 -6.59 -9.26
CA TRP A 268 -14.29 -5.33 -9.81
C TRP A 268 -14.33 -5.26 -11.35
N LYS A 269 -14.37 -6.40 -12.05
CA LYS A 269 -14.48 -6.48 -13.51
C LYS A 269 -15.93 -6.38 -13.98
N THR A 270 -16.87 -6.80 -13.13
CA THR A 270 -18.28 -6.96 -13.49
C THR A 270 -19.15 -5.78 -13.06
N SER A 271 -18.74 -5.03 -12.03
CA SER A 271 -19.45 -3.84 -11.55
C SER A 271 -18.51 -2.62 -11.50
N PRO A 272 -18.67 -1.64 -12.41
CA PRO A 272 -17.92 -0.38 -12.37
C PRO A 272 -18.51 0.64 -11.37
N ASP A 273 -19.44 0.21 -10.52
CA ASP A 273 -20.16 1.07 -9.60
C ASP A 273 -19.26 1.57 -8.44
N GLY A 274 -19.36 2.86 -8.14
CA GLY A 274 -18.45 3.53 -7.20
C GLY A 274 -18.53 2.99 -5.77
N LYS A 275 -19.74 2.74 -5.25
CA LYS A 275 -19.92 2.17 -3.90
C LYS A 275 -19.49 0.71 -3.84
N THR A 276 -19.74 -0.06 -4.91
CA THR A 276 -19.28 -1.45 -5.04
C THR A 276 -17.76 -1.53 -4.98
N LEU A 277 -17.06 -0.76 -5.81
CA LEU A 277 -15.59 -0.72 -5.84
C LEU A 277 -15.00 -0.21 -4.51
N SER A 278 -15.64 0.79 -3.90
CA SER A 278 -15.22 1.34 -2.60
C SER A 278 -15.37 0.32 -1.47
N ALA A 279 -16.49 -0.41 -1.42
CA ALA A 279 -16.72 -1.44 -0.43
C ALA A 279 -15.76 -2.63 -0.60
N LEU A 280 -15.51 -3.07 -1.84
CA LEU A 280 -14.53 -4.11 -2.14
C LEU A 280 -13.12 -3.67 -1.69
N TYR A 281 -12.71 -2.44 -2.00
CA TYR A 281 -11.40 -1.91 -1.60
C TYR A 281 -11.25 -1.88 -0.08
N LEU A 282 -12.24 -1.34 0.65
CA LEU A 282 -12.20 -1.31 2.11
C LEU A 282 -12.17 -2.73 2.68
N TYR A 283 -12.98 -3.64 2.16
CA TYR A 283 -12.96 -5.05 2.56
C TYR A 283 -11.58 -5.67 2.36
N GLU A 284 -10.94 -5.49 1.21
CA GLU A 284 -9.60 -6.06 0.95
C GLU A 284 -8.55 -5.49 1.90
N LYS A 285 -8.56 -4.17 2.13
CA LYS A 285 -7.61 -3.52 3.06
C LYS A 285 -7.87 -3.90 4.51
N LEU A 286 -9.12 -3.98 4.92
CA LEU A 286 -9.51 -4.38 6.26
C LEU A 286 -9.35 -5.89 6.48
N LYS A 287 -9.47 -6.73 5.46
CA LYS A 287 -9.13 -8.17 5.54
C LYS A 287 -7.64 -8.36 5.81
N ILE A 288 -6.80 -7.48 5.25
CA ILE A 288 -5.35 -7.43 5.52
C ILE A 288 -5.06 -6.79 6.91
N GLY A 289 -5.97 -5.95 7.42
CA GLY A 289 -5.80 -5.20 8.68
C GLY A 289 -6.48 -5.77 9.94
N TYR A 290 -7.54 -6.56 9.80
CA TYR A 290 -8.46 -7.00 10.86
C TYR A 290 -8.73 -8.51 10.74
N SER A 291 -7.77 -9.30 11.21
CA SER A 291 -8.02 -10.65 11.70
C SER A 291 -7.89 -10.59 13.24
N ASN A 292 -9.02 -10.73 13.93
CA ASN A 292 -9.18 -11.04 15.36
C ASN A 292 -8.11 -10.50 16.34
N GLY A 293 -8.06 -9.20 16.64
CA GLY A 293 -7.49 -8.67 17.89
C GLY A 293 -5.99 -8.95 18.19
N GLN A 294 -5.31 -9.66 17.32
CA GLN A 294 -3.88 -9.91 17.19
C GLN A 294 -3.71 -10.27 15.71
N PRO A 295 -2.97 -9.49 14.92
CA PRO A 295 -2.78 -9.84 13.53
C PRO A 295 -2.14 -11.22 13.47
N ASN A 296 -2.80 -12.16 12.79
CA ASN A 296 -2.40 -13.56 12.71
C ASN A 296 -1.18 -13.66 11.78
N TYR A 297 -0.05 -13.10 12.21
CA TYR A 297 1.23 -13.38 11.60
C TYR A 297 1.61 -14.81 11.94
N PRO A 298 2.21 -15.55 10.98
CA PRO A 298 2.71 -16.87 11.29
C PRO A 298 3.58 -16.78 12.53
N ASN A 299 3.31 -17.62 13.53
CA ASN A 299 4.23 -17.78 14.63
C ASN A 299 5.52 -18.39 14.07
N VAL A 300 6.51 -17.55 13.82
CA VAL A 300 7.81 -17.94 13.26
C VAL A 300 8.86 -18.19 14.33
N ALA A 301 8.47 -18.26 15.61
CA ALA A 301 9.43 -18.45 16.71
C ALA A 301 10.32 -19.69 16.49
N ASN A 302 9.77 -20.74 15.88
CA ASN A 302 10.52 -21.97 15.59
C ASN A 302 11.05 -22.04 14.15
N SER A 303 10.87 -21.01 13.30
CA SER A 303 11.28 -21.04 11.88
C SER A 303 12.75 -20.74 11.62
N TYR A 304 13.52 -20.50 12.67
CA TYR A 304 14.96 -20.19 12.62
C TYR A 304 15.73 -21.25 13.44
N LEU A 305 16.21 -20.93 14.64
CA LEU A 305 17.02 -21.86 15.45
C LEU A 305 16.22 -23.00 16.10
N GLY A 306 14.90 -23.04 15.90
CA GLY A 306 14.01 -24.07 16.44
C GLY A 306 13.59 -23.79 17.88
N VAL A 307 13.33 -24.86 18.65
CA VAL A 307 12.87 -24.73 20.04
C VAL A 307 13.94 -24.02 20.87
N GLY A 308 13.54 -22.95 21.57
CA GLY A 308 14.45 -22.13 22.38
C GLY A 308 15.11 -20.98 21.62
N ASP A 309 14.71 -20.73 20.38
CA ASP A 309 15.13 -19.54 19.65
C ASP A 309 14.70 -18.25 20.38
N THR A 310 15.68 -17.42 20.74
CA THR A 310 15.50 -16.19 21.53
C THR A 310 15.19 -14.95 20.71
N GLY A 311 15.14 -15.07 19.38
CA GLY A 311 14.84 -13.96 18.50
C GLY A 311 13.43 -13.44 18.68
N ILE A 312 13.24 -12.17 18.34
CA ILE A 312 11.96 -11.47 18.37
C ILE A 312 11.62 -11.06 16.95
N SER A 313 10.40 -11.39 16.51
CA SER A 313 9.89 -10.99 15.20
C SER A 313 9.04 -9.73 15.34
N HIS A 314 9.36 -8.73 14.55
CA HIS A 314 8.60 -7.50 14.42
C HIS A 314 7.87 -7.48 13.08
N TYR A 315 6.65 -6.92 13.07
CA TYR A 315 5.84 -6.71 11.87
C TYR A 315 5.36 -5.25 11.74
N PRO A 316 6.28 -4.26 11.77
CA PRO A 316 5.92 -2.84 11.62
C PRO A 316 5.15 -2.60 10.32
N SER A 317 4.09 -1.80 10.39
CA SER A 317 3.38 -1.30 9.22
C SER A 317 3.87 0.10 8.85
N TYR A 318 4.26 0.30 7.60
CA TYR A 318 4.63 1.60 7.08
C TYR A 318 4.20 1.73 5.61
N LEU A 319 3.53 2.84 5.28
CA LEU A 319 2.94 3.08 3.95
C LEU A 319 2.10 1.89 3.44
N GLY A 320 1.27 1.33 4.33
CA GLY A 320 0.27 0.32 3.99
C GLY A 320 0.79 -1.11 3.79
N LEU A 321 2.07 -1.38 4.07
CA LEU A 321 2.65 -2.73 4.02
C LEU A 321 3.41 -3.03 5.31
N LYS A 322 3.36 -4.29 5.74
CA LYS A 322 4.11 -4.78 6.90
C LYS A 322 5.38 -5.50 6.49
N MET A 323 6.48 -5.16 7.14
CA MET A 323 7.76 -5.79 6.93
C MET A 323 8.06 -6.72 8.09
N HIS A 324 8.49 -7.94 7.81
CA HIS A 324 9.04 -8.82 8.83
C HIS A 324 10.51 -8.49 9.10
N ILE A 325 10.83 -8.32 10.38
CA ILE A 325 12.19 -8.07 10.86
C ILE A 325 12.43 -9.00 12.06
N ARG A 326 13.35 -9.96 11.90
CA ARG A 326 13.74 -10.89 12.97
C ARG A 326 14.97 -10.34 13.69
N CYS A 327 14.88 -10.01 14.96
CA CYS A 327 15.98 -9.44 15.73
C CYS A 327 16.43 -10.34 16.88
N TYR A 328 17.74 -10.43 17.08
CA TYR A 328 18.39 -11.12 18.18
C TYR A 328 19.13 -10.11 19.06
N ALA A 329 19.15 -10.37 20.37
CA ALA A 329 19.76 -9.49 21.36
C ALA A 329 20.56 -10.32 22.38
N ASN A 330 21.79 -9.87 22.65
CA ASN A 330 22.61 -10.33 23.77
C ASN A 330 23.17 -9.06 24.46
N VAL A 331 22.28 -8.35 25.14
CA VAL A 331 22.56 -6.99 25.64
C VAL A 331 23.06 -7.03 27.09
N THR A 332 24.17 -6.35 27.29
CA THR A 332 24.80 -6.01 28.58
C THR A 332 24.95 -4.49 28.66
N PRO A 333 25.28 -3.91 29.83
CA PRO A 333 25.61 -2.49 29.90
C PRO A 333 26.71 -2.04 28.93
N ALA A 334 27.63 -2.94 28.54
CA ALA A 334 28.73 -2.63 27.64
C ALA A 334 28.32 -2.37 26.19
N ASN A 335 27.22 -2.98 25.72
CA ASN A 335 26.74 -2.88 24.34
C ASN A 335 25.30 -2.36 24.20
N ALA A 336 24.67 -1.92 25.29
CA ALA A 336 23.29 -1.42 25.28
C ALA A 336 23.09 -0.19 24.36
N ALA A 337 24.13 0.67 24.26
CA ALA A 337 24.15 1.83 23.36
C ALA A 337 24.81 1.54 22.00
N GLY A 338 25.16 0.28 21.73
CA GLY A 338 25.81 -0.15 20.50
C GLY A 338 24.90 -0.05 19.27
N PRO A 339 25.44 0.04 18.04
CA PRO A 339 24.65 -0.02 16.83
C PRO A 339 23.83 -1.30 16.68
N ILE A 340 22.81 -1.22 15.84
CA ILE A 340 22.00 -2.35 15.37
C ILE A 340 22.59 -2.83 14.05
N VAL A 341 22.86 -4.12 13.90
CA VAL A 341 23.28 -4.70 12.62
C VAL A 341 22.04 -5.10 11.82
N LEU A 342 21.96 -4.67 10.56
CA LEU A 342 20.87 -4.98 9.64
C LEU A 342 21.39 -5.89 8.52
N PHE A 343 20.84 -7.10 8.41
CA PHE A 343 21.21 -8.11 7.41
C PHE A 343 20.18 -8.18 6.29
N ASP A 344 20.64 -7.92 5.05
CA ASP A 344 19.85 -8.04 3.83
C ASP A 344 20.41 -9.15 2.93
N ALA A 345 19.56 -10.15 2.64
CA ALA A 345 19.90 -11.33 1.86
C ALA A 345 20.03 -11.03 0.34
N GLY A 346 20.75 -11.90 -0.37
CA GLY A 346 20.79 -11.93 -1.83
C GLY A 346 19.46 -12.38 -2.43
N LEU A 347 19.26 -12.18 -3.73
CA LEU A 347 18.10 -12.75 -4.42
C LEU A 347 18.32 -14.23 -4.73
N PRO A 348 17.28 -15.07 -4.65
CA PRO A 348 15.88 -14.77 -4.25
C PRO A 348 15.61 -14.98 -2.74
N PHE A 349 16.65 -14.91 -1.91
CA PHE A 349 16.60 -15.31 -0.50
C PHE A 349 16.02 -14.22 0.41
N PHE A 350 15.72 -14.63 1.64
CA PHE A 350 15.19 -13.80 2.70
C PHE A 350 15.84 -14.18 4.04
N SER A 351 15.35 -13.64 5.16
CA SER A 351 16.03 -13.67 6.46
C SER A 351 16.49 -15.05 6.95
N THR A 352 15.84 -16.15 6.56
CA THR A 352 16.23 -17.52 6.94
C THR A 352 17.57 -17.95 6.34
N ALA A 353 18.03 -17.33 5.24
CA ALA A 353 19.34 -17.57 4.65
C ALA A 353 20.52 -17.19 5.56
N TRP A 354 20.27 -16.52 6.68
CA TRP A 354 21.30 -16.16 7.65
C TRP A 354 21.38 -17.09 8.86
N VAL A 355 20.54 -18.14 8.93
CA VAL A 355 20.43 -18.99 10.13
C VAL A 355 21.78 -19.57 10.58
N SER A 356 22.63 -19.98 9.63
CA SER A 356 23.96 -20.55 9.91
C SER A 356 24.90 -19.60 10.66
N ILE A 357 24.72 -18.27 10.56
CA ILE A 357 25.58 -17.29 11.22
C ILE A 357 25.02 -16.76 12.55
N ILE A 358 23.72 -16.95 12.84
CA ILE A 358 23.06 -16.36 14.01
C ILE A 358 23.78 -16.72 15.32
N PRO A 359 24.19 -17.98 15.59
CA PRO A 359 24.89 -18.32 16.82
C PRO A 359 26.23 -17.58 16.96
N GLY A 360 26.99 -17.50 15.87
CA GLY A 360 28.28 -16.80 15.83
C GLY A 360 28.14 -15.29 16.04
N VAL A 361 27.08 -14.68 15.50
CA VAL A 361 26.76 -13.27 15.74
C VAL A 361 26.44 -13.06 17.22
N LEU A 362 25.49 -13.82 17.78
CA LEU A 362 25.06 -13.73 19.18
C LEU A 362 26.23 -13.82 20.18
N GLN A 363 27.16 -14.74 19.93
CA GLN A 363 28.33 -14.95 20.78
C GLN A 363 29.26 -13.73 20.82
N ASN A 364 29.33 -12.96 19.74
CA ASN A 364 30.28 -11.85 19.60
C ASN A 364 29.65 -10.45 19.73
N MET A 365 28.33 -10.34 19.90
CA MET A 365 27.66 -9.03 19.98
C MET A 365 28.26 -8.09 21.04
N VAL A 366 28.62 -8.62 22.20
CA VAL A 366 29.20 -7.82 23.30
C VAL A 366 30.59 -7.29 22.91
N SER A 367 31.48 -8.14 22.37
CA SER A 367 32.84 -7.73 21.99
C SER A 367 32.85 -6.78 20.79
N TRP A 368 31.83 -6.88 19.92
CA TRP A 368 31.65 -5.99 18.79
C TRP A 368 30.89 -4.69 19.13
N ASN A 369 30.49 -4.50 20.40
CA ASN A 369 29.65 -3.39 20.84
C ASN A 369 28.36 -3.25 19.99
N ILE A 370 27.67 -4.36 19.72
CA ILE A 370 26.41 -4.39 18.96
C ILE A 370 25.27 -4.65 19.93
N SER A 371 24.21 -3.85 19.86
CA SER A 371 23.04 -4.02 20.74
C SER A 371 22.06 -5.06 20.19
N ARG A 372 21.84 -5.09 18.87
CA ARG A 372 20.88 -5.98 18.20
C ARG A 372 21.41 -6.43 16.83
N ALA A 373 21.07 -7.64 16.42
CA ALA A 373 21.27 -8.15 15.07
C ALA A 373 19.92 -8.49 14.45
N CYS A 374 19.54 -7.79 13.38
CA CYS A 374 18.23 -7.90 12.75
C CYS A 374 18.34 -8.36 11.29
N PHE A 375 17.50 -9.32 10.92
CA PHE A 375 17.44 -9.95 9.61
C PHE A 375 16.11 -9.60 8.96
N MET A 376 16.16 -8.95 7.79
CA MET A 376 14.96 -8.40 7.14
C MET A 376 14.44 -9.29 6.04
N ASP A 377 13.12 -9.33 5.88
CA ASP A 377 12.47 -9.83 4.68
C ASP A 377 12.01 -8.64 3.82
N ARG A 378 12.51 -8.52 2.59
CA ARG A 378 11.94 -7.56 1.62
C ARG A 378 10.45 -7.86 1.39
N TYR A 379 9.66 -6.85 1.02
CA TYR A 379 8.23 -7.04 0.78
C TYR A 379 7.97 -8.13 -0.25
N GLY A 380 7.02 -9.02 0.06
CA GLY A 380 6.69 -10.21 -0.73
C GLY A 380 7.56 -11.43 -0.47
N TYR A 381 8.76 -11.25 0.08
CA TYR A 381 9.59 -12.35 0.54
C TYR A 381 9.32 -12.71 2.00
N GLY A 382 9.70 -13.95 2.34
CA GLY A 382 9.60 -14.47 3.69
C GLY A 382 8.24 -14.22 4.31
N PHE A 383 8.27 -13.57 5.48
CA PHE A 383 7.09 -13.29 6.27
C PHE A 383 6.57 -11.85 6.11
N SER A 384 7.12 -11.04 5.20
CA SER A 384 6.65 -9.68 4.87
C SER A 384 5.40 -9.69 3.99
N ASP A 385 4.60 -8.62 4.03
CA ASP A 385 3.44 -8.47 3.14
C ASP A 385 3.85 -8.44 1.66
N PRO A 386 3.07 -9.03 0.75
CA PRO A 386 3.27 -8.86 -0.68
C PRO A 386 2.99 -7.44 -1.14
N SER A 387 3.78 -6.96 -2.10
CA SER A 387 3.46 -5.75 -2.85
C SER A 387 2.78 -6.09 -4.17
N ILE A 388 1.74 -5.33 -4.50
CA ILE A 388 1.06 -5.45 -5.80
C ILE A 388 2.01 -5.07 -6.94
N PHE A 389 2.85 -4.06 -6.72
CA PHE A 389 3.82 -3.54 -7.69
C PHE A 389 5.26 -3.80 -7.24
N PRO A 390 6.23 -3.95 -8.16
CA PRO A 390 7.63 -4.00 -7.80
C PRO A 390 8.05 -2.77 -7.00
N ILE A 391 8.82 -2.96 -5.92
CA ILE A 391 9.33 -1.87 -5.08
C ILE A 391 10.79 -1.63 -5.45
N LEU A 392 11.08 -0.50 -6.10
CA LEU A 392 12.45 -0.11 -6.42
C LEU A 392 13.30 0.03 -5.14
N THR A 393 14.61 -0.22 -5.22
CA THR A 393 15.50 -0.14 -4.04
C THR A 393 15.39 1.21 -3.33
N GLN A 394 15.22 2.32 -4.06
CA GLN A 394 15.07 3.66 -3.48
C GLN A 394 13.81 3.79 -2.61
N ASP A 395 12.69 3.18 -3.01
CA ASP A 395 11.47 3.15 -2.19
C ASP A 395 11.62 2.14 -1.03
N TYR A 396 12.26 0.99 -1.28
CA TYR A 396 12.55 0.01 -0.25
C TYR A 396 13.34 0.60 0.93
N VAL A 397 14.39 1.41 0.69
CA VAL A 397 15.18 2.01 1.78
C VAL A 397 14.36 3.01 2.61
N ILE A 398 13.47 3.77 1.98
CA ILE A 398 12.58 4.70 2.68
C ILE A 398 11.60 3.93 3.56
N ARG A 399 11.00 2.88 2.98
CA ARG A 399 10.06 2.00 3.70
C ARG A 399 10.73 1.23 4.83
N LEU A 400 11.95 0.75 4.65
CA LEU A 400 12.71 0.10 5.70
C LEU A 400 12.97 1.07 6.85
N ARG A 401 13.45 2.28 6.56
CA ARG A 401 13.70 3.27 7.62
C ARG A 401 12.44 3.59 8.42
N GLY A 402 11.31 3.80 7.75
CA GLY A 402 10.02 3.99 8.41
C GLY A 402 9.57 2.77 9.23
N SER A 403 9.80 1.57 8.71
CA SER A 403 9.49 0.31 9.40
C SER A 403 10.35 0.11 10.66
N LEU A 404 11.64 0.43 10.61
CA LEU A 404 12.54 0.40 11.77
C LEU A 404 12.08 1.38 12.86
N GLN A 405 11.67 2.59 12.47
CA GLN A 405 11.11 3.58 13.40
C GLN A 405 9.82 3.08 14.04
N ALA A 406 8.89 2.53 13.25
CA ALA A 406 7.63 1.97 13.75
C ALA A 406 7.85 0.75 14.69
N ALA A 407 8.93 0.00 14.49
CA ALA A 407 9.32 -1.13 15.35
C ALA A 407 10.13 -0.70 16.59
N ASN A 408 10.39 0.59 16.80
CA ASN A 408 11.30 1.12 17.82
C ASN A 408 12.72 0.51 17.74
N LEU A 409 13.16 0.16 16.53
CA LEU A 409 14.52 -0.29 16.21
C LEU A 409 15.35 0.90 15.73
N VAL A 410 15.37 1.96 16.53
CA VAL A 410 16.03 3.23 16.21
C VAL A 410 17.45 3.28 16.78
N GLY A 411 18.41 3.78 16.01
CA GLY A 411 19.79 3.89 16.45
C GLY A 411 20.74 4.16 15.29
N LYS A 412 22.02 3.82 15.50
CA LYS A 412 23.00 3.71 14.42
C LYS A 412 22.99 2.30 13.87
N TYR A 413 23.24 2.16 12.56
CA TYR A 413 23.21 0.89 11.86
C TYR A 413 24.57 0.49 11.32
N ILE A 414 24.87 -0.79 11.44
CA ILE A 414 25.84 -1.48 10.61
C ILE A 414 25.03 -2.22 9.55
N LEU A 415 25.28 -1.96 8.26
CA LEU A 415 24.54 -2.62 7.17
C LEU A 415 25.36 -3.79 6.62
N VAL A 416 24.74 -4.96 6.50
CA VAL A 416 25.37 -6.18 5.99
C VAL A 416 24.54 -6.68 4.82
N GLY A 417 25.12 -6.65 3.62
CA GLY A 417 24.43 -7.01 2.38
C GLY A 417 25.12 -8.15 1.65
N TRP A 418 24.41 -9.24 1.40
CA TRP A 418 24.90 -10.31 0.53
C TRP A 418 24.34 -10.16 -0.88
N SER A 419 25.20 -10.29 -1.90
CA SER A 419 24.81 -10.25 -3.31
C SER A 419 23.98 -8.98 -3.61
N TRP A 420 22.71 -9.11 -3.98
CA TRP A 420 21.79 -7.98 -4.21
C TRP A 420 21.60 -7.06 -2.99
N GLY A 421 21.67 -7.60 -1.76
CA GLY A 421 21.61 -6.80 -0.52
C GLY A 421 22.73 -5.74 -0.42
N SER A 422 23.79 -5.85 -1.22
CA SER A 422 24.83 -4.81 -1.30
C SER A 422 24.34 -3.52 -1.98
N ILE A 423 23.41 -3.61 -2.92
CA ILE A 423 22.78 -2.42 -3.54
C ILE A 423 21.93 -1.69 -2.50
N PHE A 424 21.19 -2.44 -1.67
CA PHE A 424 20.50 -1.88 -0.51
C PHE A 424 21.45 -1.12 0.43
N CYS A 425 22.55 -1.75 0.87
CA CYS A 425 23.51 -1.14 1.79
C CYS A 425 24.06 0.19 1.25
N GLN A 426 24.39 0.22 -0.04
CA GLN A 426 24.89 1.40 -0.73
C GLN A 426 23.82 2.52 -0.81
N VAL A 427 22.61 2.19 -1.28
CA VAL A 427 21.52 3.18 -1.40
C VAL A 427 21.10 3.72 -0.04
N TYR A 428 20.96 2.86 0.98
CA TYR A 428 20.58 3.28 2.33
C TYR A 428 21.64 4.23 2.91
N SER A 429 22.92 3.90 2.79
CA SER A 429 24.01 4.74 3.29
C SER A 429 24.01 6.13 2.66
N LEU A 430 23.82 6.23 1.35
CA LEU A 430 23.78 7.52 0.66
C LEU A 430 22.52 8.33 0.96
N THR A 431 21.40 7.65 1.23
CA THR A 431 20.10 8.28 1.51
C THR A 431 20.02 8.77 2.96
N PHE A 432 20.54 7.97 3.89
CA PHE A 432 20.47 8.22 5.34
C PHE A 432 21.86 8.14 5.99
N PRO A 433 22.81 9.01 5.60
CA PRO A 433 24.20 8.89 6.03
C PRO A 433 24.38 8.95 7.55
N LYS A 434 23.56 9.76 8.22
CA LYS A 434 23.59 9.93 9.67
C LYS A 434 23.19 8.67 10.41
N ASP A 435 22.51 7.73 9.77
CA ASP A 435 22.02 6.52 10.42
C ASP A 435 23.09 5.41 10.37
N VAL A 436 24.12 5.51 9.52
CA VAL A 436 25.06 4.40 9.26
C VAL A 436 26.44 4.66 9.87
N VAL A 437 27.00 3.64 10.53
CA VAL A 437 28.35 3.68 11.14
C VAL A 437 29.35 2.71 10.52
N GLY A 438 28.88 1.73 9.74
CA GLY A 438 29.75 0.84 8.96
C GLY A 438 28.94 0.00 7.98
N ILE A 439 29.61 -0.50 6.95
CA ILE A 439 29.01 -1.39 5.95
C ILE A 439 29.87 -2.64 5.73
N MET A 440 29.19 -3.76 5.49
CA MET A 440 29.79 -4.99 5.04
C MET A 440 29.06 -5.49 3.80
N THR A 441 29.80 -5.79 2.74
CA THR A 441 29.25 -6.46 1.55
C THR A 441 29.88 -7.82 1.40
N ILE A 442 29.07 -8.79 0.96
CA ILE A 442 29.46 -10.18 0.80
C ILE A 442 29.13 -10.57 -0.64
N ASP A 443 30.16 -10.84 -1.43
CA ASP A 443 30.09 -11.13 -2.87
C ASP A 443 29.07 -10.24 -3.59
N GLY A 444 29.21 -8.93 -3.34
CA GLY A 444 28.13 -7.98 -3.49
C GLY A 444 27.90 -7.50 -4.93
N THR A 445 26.66 -7.15 -5.24
CA THR A 445 26.34 -6.46 -6.50
C THR A 445 26.75 -4.98 -6.43
N ASP A 446 27.54 -4.52 -7.41
CA ASP A 446 27.95 -3.12 -7.54
C ASP A 446 27.05 -2.32 -8.48
N SER A 447 27.17 -0.99 -8.45
CA SER A 447 26.33 -0.07 -9.23
C SER A 447 26.43 -0.29 -10.75
N ARG A 448 27.53 -0.86 -11.26
CA ARG A 448 27.72 -1.10 -12.69
C ARG A 448 27.01 -2.36 -13.19
N TRP A 449 26.47 -3.19 -12.29
CA TRP A 449 25.89 -4.48 -12.64
C TRP A 449 24.83 -4.39 -13.76
N GLY A 450 23.88 -3.46 -13.66
CA GLY A 450 22.81 -3.29 -14.64
C GLY A 450 23.24 -2.70 -15.98
N LEU A 451 24.47 -2.18 -16.05
CA LEU A 451 25.04 -1.61 -17.29
C LEU A 451 25.72 -2.68 -18.16
N ILE A 452 25.89 -3.89 -17.65
CA ILE A 452 26.51 -5.01 -18.37
C ILE A 452 25.42 -5.73 -19.18
N PRO A 453 25.52 -5.80 -20.53
CA PRO A 453 24.47 -6.39 -21.38
C PRO A 453 24.15 -7.85 -21.04
N ALA A 454 25.16 -8.65 -20.68
CA ALA A 454 24.96 -10.05 -20.29
C ALA A 454 24.08 -10.19 -19.04
N ASN A 455 24.21 -9.28 -18.07
CA ASN A 455 23.38 -9.28 -16.86
C ASN A 455 21.92 -8.91 -17.17
N GLN A 456 21.69 -7.98 -18.11
CA GLN A 456 20.34 -7.64 -18.55
C GLN A 456 19.63 -8.84 -19.20
N GLN A 457 20.36 -9.63 -20.00
CA GLN A 457 19.82 -10.85 -20.59
C GLN A 457 19.56 -11.94 -19.54
N ALA A 458 20.41 -12.07 -18.53
CA ALA A 458 20.21 -13.03 -17.45
C ALA A 458 18.89 -12.79 -16.69
N ILE A 459 18.47 -11.54 -16.50
CA ILE A 459 17.17 -11.20 -15.86
C ILE A 459 15.98 -11.80 -16.61
N ILE A 460 16.02 -11.83 -17.94
CA ILE A 460 14.95 -12.45 -18.75
C ILE A 460 14.91 -13.95 -18.47
N GLY A 461 16.08 -14.60 -18.42
CA GLY A 461 16.20 -16.02 -18.06
C GLY A 461 15.60 -16.32 -16.70
N TYR A 462 16.02 -15.58 -15.66
CA TYR A 462 15.45 -15.75 -14.31
C TYR A 462 13.94 -15.50 -14.29
N THR A 463 13.47 -14.42 -14.91
CA THR A 463 12.03 -14.10 -14.96
C THR A 463 11.24 -15.24 -15.58
N ASN A 464 11.68 -15.78 -16.72
CA ASN A 464 11.02 -16.89 -17.39
C ASN A 464 11.03 -18.16 -16.54
N THR A 465 12.14 -18.48 -15.87
CA THR A 465 12.21 -19.64 -14.97
C THR A 465 11.19 -19.53 -13.83
N TYR A 466 11.05 -18.35 -13.21
CA TYR A 466 10.07 -18.18 -12.14
C TYR A 466 8.63 -18.14 -12.65
N SER A 467 8.38 -17.64 -13.86
CA SER A 467 7.07 -17.76 -14.49
C SER A 467 6.70 -19.22 -14.73
N ASN A 468 7.63 -20.05 -15.21
CA ASN A 468 7.42 -21.49 -15.34
C ASN A 468 7.13 -22.14 -13.99
N PHE A 469 7.84 -21.75 -12.92
CA PHE A 469 7.52 -22.23 -11.57
C PHE A 469 6.10 -21.82 -11.13
N GLN A 470 5.58 -20.65 -11.52
CA GLN A 470 4.19 -20.28 -11.21
C GLN A 470 3.17 -21.17 -11.94
N ASP A 471 3.47 -21.53 -13.18
CA ASP A 471 2.65 -22.44 -13.97
C ASP A 471 2.67 -23.85 -13.35
N GLU A 472 3.86 -24.39 -13.06
CA GLU A 472 4.04 -25.68 -12.38
C GLU A 472 3.41 -25.71 -10.97
N LEU A 473 3.43 -24.58 -10.24
CA LEU A 473 2.74 -24.47 -8.96
C LEU A 473 1.22 -24.55 -9.13
N SER A 474 0.68 -23.92 -10.18
CA SER A 474 -0.76 -23.94 -10.50
C SER A 474 -1.23 -25.31 -10.95
N GLU A 475 -0.36 -26.06 -11.63
CA GLU A 475 -0.57 -27.46 -12.03
C GLU A 475 -0.34 -28.47 -10.90
N GLY A 476 0.26 -28.06 -9.77
CA GLY A 476 0.57 -28.91 -8.63
C GLY A 476 1.83 -29.78 -8.80
N THR A 477 2.66 -29.52 -9.81
CA THR A 477 3.87 -30.29 -10.16
C THR A 477 5.14 -29.75 -9.52
N LEU A 478 5.19 -28.46 -9.18
CA LEU A 478 6.39 -27.81 -8.62
C LEU A 478 6.89 -28.43 -7.32
N GLY A 479 5.98 -28.74 -6.38
CA GLY A 479 6.32 -29.34 -5.09
C GLY A 479 7.03 -30.71 -5.23
N PRO A 480 6.45 -31.66 -5.98
CA PRO A 480 7.11 -32.91 -6.34
C PRO A 480 8.49 -32.74 -6.99
N ILE A 481 8.64 -31.81 -7.95
CA ILE A 481 9.91 -31.52 -8.62
C ILE A 481 10.96 -31.05 -7.60
N ALA A 482 10.60 -30.11 -6.73
CA ALA A 482 11.48 -29.59 -5.70
C ALA A 482 11.91 -30.66 -4.69
N ASN A 483 10.98 -31.49 -4.24
CA ASN A 483 11.26 -32.60 -3.31
C ASN A 483 12.14 -33.69 -3.92
N ALA A 484 12.09 -33.88 -5.25
CA ALA A 484 12.98 -34.79 -5.97
C ALA A 484 14.39 -34.22 -6.20
N GLY A 485 14.68 -33.00 -5.73
CA GLY A 485 15.96 -32.33 -5.93
C GLY A 485 16.10 -31.68 -7.32
N GLY A 486 14.99 -31.45 -8.02
CA GLY A 486 14.98 -30.81 -9.34
C GLY A 486 15.22 -29.30 -9.32
N ILE A 487 15.24 -28.67 -8.14
CA ILE A 487 15.44 -27.23 -7.98
C ILE A 487 16.79 -26.96 -7.30
N ASP A 488 17.68 -26.29 -8.02
CA ASP A 488 18.97 -25.85 -7.50
C ASP A 488 18.80 -24.75 -6.45
N ILE A 489 19.70 -24.72 -5.45
CA ILE A 489 19.64 -23.72 -4.36
C ILE A 489 19.73 -22.28 -4.87
N SER A 490 20.36 -22.03 -6.02
CA SER A 490 20.40 -20.70 -6.65
C SER A 490 19.02 -20.12 -6.97
N TYR A 491 17.99 -20.97 -7.06
CA TYR A 491 16.59 -20.57 -7.19
C TYR A 491 15.87 -20.39 -5.84
N GLY A 492 16.60 -20.41 -4.72
CA GLY A 492 16.07 -20.09 -3.38
C GLY A 492 15.35 -21.23 -2.67
N PHE A 493 15.23 -22.41 -3.29
CA PHE A 493 14.71 -23.59 -2.62
C PHE A 493 15.80 -24.19 -1.72
N PHE A 494 15.49 -24.42 -0.44
CA PHE A 494 16.45 -24.99 0.50
C PHE A 494 16.45 -26.51 0.36
N PRO A 495 17.52 -27.15 -0.15
CA PRO A 495 17.56 -28.60 -0.17
C PRO A 495 17.73 -29.13 1.25
N ASN A 496 17.20 -30.33 1.54
CA ASN A 496 17.30 -30.95 2.87
C ASN A 496 18.77 -31.13 3.34
N ILE A 497 19.70 -31.27 2.40
CA ILE A 497 21.15 -31.35 2.69
C ILE A 497 21.72 -30.08 3.35
N SER A 498 20.98 -28.95 3.32
CA SER A 498 21.38 -27.70 3.98
C SER A 498 21.58 -27.87 5.49
N ILE A 499 21.06 -28.93 6.10
CA ILE A 499 21.35 -29.26 7.51
C ILE A 499 22.85 -29.41 7.77
N ASN A 500 23.62 -29.89 6.78
CA ASN A 500 25.08 -30.02 6.85
C ASN A 500 25.79 -28.66 6.84
N SER A 501 25.11 -27.60 6.41
CA SER A 501 25.61 -26.22 6.40
C SER A 501 25.14 -25.41 7.63
N GLY A 502 24.64 -26.07 8.68
CA GLY A 502 24.25 -25.43 9.93
C GLY A 502 22.82 -24.87 9.95
N TYR A 503 21.96 -25.29 9.01
CA TYR A 503 20.54 -24.95 9.01
C TYR A 503 19.74 -25.96 9.84
N THR A 504 18.72 -25.50 10.54
CA THR A 504 17.83 -26.39 11.28
C THR A 504 16.76 -26.98 10.36
N GLN A 505 16.22 -28.14 10.72
CA GLN A 505 15.13 -28.77 9.97
C GLN A 505 13.90 -27.85 9.85
N CYS A 506 13.55 -27.16 10.94
CA CYS A 506 12.42 -26.23 10.94
C CYS A 506 12.67 -24.98 10.07
N THR A 507 13.93 -24.53 9.92
CA THR A 507 14.27 -23.47 8.96
C THR A 507 14.06 -23.94 7.53
N ILE A 508 14.50 -25.16 7.21
CA ILE A 508 14.37 -25.75 5.88
C ILE A 508 12.89 -25.86 5.53
N GLU A 509 12.08 -26.46 6.41
CA GLU A 509 10.63 -26.62 6.21
C GLU A 509 9.90 -25.28 6.04
N ALA A 510 10.19 -24.30 6.90
CA ALA A 510 9.59 -22.98 6.81
C ALA A 510 9.96 -22.29 5.49
N SER A 511 11.22 -22.41 5.07
CA SER A 511 11.72 -21.78 3.84
C SER A 511 11.13 -22.43 2.59
N GLN A 512 11.09 -23.76 2.53
CA GLN A 512 10.46 -24.53 1.46
C GLN A 512 8.97 -24.21 1.35
N LYS A 513 8.26 -24.14 2.48
CA LYS A 513 6.83 -23.80 2.51
C LYS A 513 6.56 -22.41 1.95
N ILE A 514 7.39 -21.42 2.25
CA ILE A 514 7.26 -20.06 1.70
C ILE A 514 7.59 -20.06 0.21
N TRP A 515 8.65 -20.76 -0.19
CA TRP A 515 9.08 -20.85 -1.57
C TRP A 515 7.98 -21.40 -2.49
N LEU A 516 7.26 -22.43 -2.01
CA LEU A 516 6.09 -23.04 -2.67
C LEU A 516 4.81 -22.18 -2.58
N THR A 517 4.92 -20.86 -2.71
CA THR A 517 3.77 -19.96 -2.76
C THR A 517 3.84 -19.03 -3.97
N ASN A 518 2.68 -18.74 -4.55
CA ASN A 518 2.58 -17.76 -5.64
C ASN A 518 3.05 -16.36 -5.20
N LYS A 519 2.88 -16.03 -3.90
CA LYS A 519 3.43 -14.82 -3.28
C LYS A 519 4.95 -14.74 -3.50
N TYR A 520 5.68 -15.78 -3.13
CA TYR A 520 7.14 -15.81 -3.22
C TYR A 520 7.61 -15.75 -4.67
N LEU A 521 7.05 -16.61 -5.55
CA LEU A 521 7.47 -16.69 -6.95
C LEU A 521 7.22 -15.38 -7.70
N ARG A 522 6.06 -14.74 -7.49
CA ARG A 522 5.77 -13.41 -8.03
C ARG A 522 6.76 -12.36 -7.53
N THR A 523 7.10 -12.40 -6.24
CA THR A 523 8.06 -11.45 -5.65
C THR A 523 9.44 -11.59 -6.27
N ALA A 524 9.89 -12.82 -6.51
CA ALA A 524 11.15 -13.05 -7.20
C ALA A 524 11.19 -12.42 -8.60
N ILE A 525 10.12 -12.58 -9.39
CA ILE A 525 9.98 -11.90 -10.68
C ILE A 525 10.03 -10.38 -10.52
N GLN A 526 9.33 -9.82 -9.54
CA GLN A 526 9.35 -8.38 -9.28
C GLN A 526 10.76 -7.89 -8.93
N GLU A 527 11.48 -8.59 -8.07
CA GLU A 527 12.84 -8.23 -7.64
C GLU A 527 13.88 -8.37 -8.75
N PHE A 528 13.81 -9.40 -9.60
CA PHE A 528 14.68 -9.50 -10.77
C PHE A 528 14.46 -8.33 -11.74
N ASN A 529 13.19 -7.96 -11.98
CA ASN A 529 12.86 -6.89 -12.92
C ASN A 529 13.30 -5.49 -12.47
N ILE A 530 13.53 -5.26 -11.17
CA ILE A 530 14.05 -3.98 -10.68
C ILE A 530 15.58 -3.91 -10.66
N MET A 531 16.30 -5.01 -10.88
CA MET A 531 17.75 -5.05 -10.67
C MET A 531 18.51 -4.07 -11.58
N VAL A 532 18.15 -4.04 -12.86
CA VAL A 532 18.79 -3.17 -13.85
C VAL A 532 18.55 -1.71 -13.51
N VAL A 533 17.30 -1.33 -13.27
CA VAL A 533 16.93 0.06 -12.97
C VAL A 533 17.56 0.52 -11.65
N SER A 534 17.50 -0.31 -10.61
CA SER A 534 17.99 0.07 -9.28
C SER A 534 19.51 0.25 -9.24
N SER A 535 20.26 -0.64 -9.91
CA SER A 535 21.71 -0.51 -10.02
C SER A 535 22.12 0.67 -10.91
N ALA A 536 21.43 0.92 -12.02
CA ALA A 536 21.68 2.08 -12.88
C ALA A 536 21.44 3.41 -12.15
N LEU A 537 20.37 3.51 -11.35
CA LEU A 537 20.08 4.70 -10.52
C LEU A 537 21.17 4.92 -9.46
N LEU A 538 21.66 3.86 -8.83
CA LEU A 538 22.80 3.97 -7.91
C LEU A 538 24.06 4.44 -8.63
N ASN A 539 24.32 3.94 -9.84
CA ASN A 539 25.47 4.36 -10.63
C ASN A 539 25.40 5.85 -11.00
N PHE A 540 24.22 6.33 -11.39
CA PHE A 540 23.98 7.75 -11.63
C PHE A 540 24.21 8.58 -10.36
N THR A 541 23.75 8.09 -9.20
CA THR A 541 23.98 8.72 -7.89
C THR A 541 25.47 8.89 -7.60
N TYR A 542 26.30 7.88 -7.91
CA TYR A 542 27.75 7.99 -7.76
C TYR A 542 28.38 8.97 -8.75
N ALA A 543 27.91 9.02 -10.00
CA ALA A 543 28.47 9.89 -11.03
C ALA A 543 28.35 11.39 -10.70
N ILE A 544 27.33 11.78 -9.91
CA ILE A 544 27.11 13.18 -9.49
C ILE A 544 27.72 13.51 -8.13
N LYS A 545 28.29 12.53 -7.42
CA LYS A 545 28.94 12.71 -6.11
C LYS A 545 30.46 12.89 -6.28
N PRO A 546 31.14 13.54 -5.32
CA PRO A 546 32.60 13.61 -5.31
C PRO A 546 33.27 12.23 -5.31
N ALA A 547 34.55 12.20 -5.67
CA ALA A 547 35.38 11.01 -5.48
C ALA A 547 35.27 10.51 -4.03
N LYS A 548 35.13 9.19 -3.84
CA LYS A 548 34.87 8.54 -2.54
C LYS A 548 33.54 8.98 -1.89
N PRO A 549 32.38 8.62 -2.48
CA PRO A 549 31.07 9.05 -1.99
C PRO A 549 30.74 8.56 -0.58
N LEU A 550 31.44 7.53 -0.08
CA LEU A 550 31.31 7.03 1.30
C LEU A 550 32.33 7.63 2.27
N LYS A 551 33.14 8.60 1.82
CA LYS A 551 34.17 9.28 2.63
C LYS A 551 35.01 8.26 3.40
N ASP A 552 35.08 8.37 4.73
CA ASP A 552 35.83 7.51 5.65
C ASP A 552 34.95 6.48 6.40
N LEU A 553 33.75 6.17 5.89
CA LEU A 553 32.87 5.16 6.46
C LEU A 553 33.58 3.79 6.53
N PRO A 554 33.69 3.15 7.72
CA PRO A 554 34.23 1.80 7.85
C PRO A 554 33.55 0.81 6.90
N TYR A 555 34.34 0.15 6.06
CA TYR A 555 33.84 -0.77 5.05
C TYR A 555 34.69 -2.04 4.98
N VAL A 556 34.07 -3.21 5.15
CA VAL A 556 34.65 -4.52 4.81
C VAL A 556 33.90 -5.14 3.64
N ASN A 557 34.60 -5.46 2.55
CA ASN A 557 34.05 -6.22 1.44
C ASN A 557 34.72 -7.60 1.38
N ILE A 558 33.94 -8.68 1.41
CA ILE A 558 34.45 -10.03 1.15
C ILE A 558 33.81 -10.58 -0.11
N TYR A 559 34.56 -11.35 -0.90
CA TYR A 559 34.09 -11.87 -2.18
C TYR A 559 34.78 -13.19 -2.54
N GLN A 560 34.15 -13.98 -3.41
CA GLN A 560 34.70 -15.28 -3.83
C GLN A 560 36.01 -15.08 -4.62
N ASP A 561 37.00 -15.93 -4.38
CA ASP A 561 38.32 -15.87 -5.03
C ASP A 561 38.35 -16.44 -6.46
N ASN A 562 37.27 -17.12 -6.87
CA ASN A 562 37.14 -17.78 -8.17
C ASN A 562 36.23 -17.05 -9.17
N GLY A 563 35.77 -15.83 -8.87
CA GLY A 563 34.85 -15.06 -9.74
C GLY A 563 35.48 -14.44 -11.00
N GLY A 564 36.78 -14.62 -11.21
CA GLY A 564 37.52 -14.05 -12.34
C GLY A 564 37.90 -12.57 -12.17
N ALA A 565 38.64 -12.05 -13.16
CA ALA A 565 39.25 -10.72 -13.09
C ALA A 565 38.21 -9.58 -13.11
N ASP A 566 37.16 -9.70 -13.93
CA ASP A 566 36.09 -8.68 -13.99
C ASP A 566 35.38 -8.56 -12.64
N TRP A 567 34.93 -9.68 -12.07
CA TRP A 567 34.28 -9.70 -10.76
C TRP A 567 35.18 -9.11 -9.68
N THR A 568 36.44 -9.55 -9.62
CA THR A 568 37.43 -9.02 -8.67
C THR A 568 37.59 -7.50 -8.79
N SER A 569 37.69 -6.98 -10.02
CA SER A 569 37.80 -5.54 -10.25
C SER A 569 36.57 -4.77 -9.74
N ARG A 570 35.38 -5.40 -9.80
CA ARG A 570 34.12 -4.82 -9.34
C ARG A 570 34.00 -4.79 -7.83
N GLN A 571 34.47 -5.83 -7.18
CA GLN A 571 34.58 -5.91 -5.72
C GLN A 571 35.57 -4.88 -5.17
N ILE A 572 36.73 -4.70 -5.83
CA ILE A 572 37.72 -3.68 -5.48
C ILE A 572 37.15 -2.27 -5.69
N PHE A 573 36.47 -2.02 -6.81
CA PHE A 573 35.81 -0.73 -7.07
C PHE A 573 34.80 -0.39 -5.98
N MET A 574 33.94 -1.34 -5.61
CA MET A 574 32.91 -1.12 -4.61
C MET A 574 33.54 -0.75 -3.26
N ALA A 575 34.55 -1.51 -2.80
CA ALA A 575 35.31 -1.17 -1.59
C ALA A 575 35.96 0.23 -1.69
N SER A 576 36.48 0.58 -2.87
CA SER A 576 37.12 1.87 -3.13
C SER A 576 36.19 3.07 -2.99
N LEU A 577 34.88 2.92 -2.79
CA LEU A 577 33.97 4.03 -2.54
C LEU A 577 34.19 4.71 -1.18
N SER A 578 34.86 4.02 -0.25
CA SER A 578 35.36 4.56 1.02
C SER A 578 36.89 4.66 1.01
N THR A 579 37.45 5.61 1.77
CA THR A 579 38.88 5.68 2.09
C THR A 579 39.26 4.77 3.25
N ASN A 580 38.27 4.30 4.00
CA ASN A 580 38.40 3.44 5.17
C ASN A 580 37.81 2.05 4.86
N SER A 581 38.33 1.40 3.81
CA SER A 581 37.82 0.14 3.29
C SER A 581 38.87 -0.98 3.27
N ILE A 582 38.43 -2.23 3.24
CA ILE A 582 39.24 -3.40 2.88
C ILE A 582 38.43 -4.32 1.97
N ALA A 583 39.09 -4.94 0.98
CA ALA A 583 38.51 -5.94 0.11
C ALA A 583 39.29 -7.26 0.27
N ILE A 584 38.59 -8.37 0.54
CA ILE A 584 39.21 -9.65 0.89
C ILE A 584 38.64 -10.74 -0.03
N ALA A 585 39.49 -11.27 -0.92
CA ALA A 585 39.18 -12.49 -1.66
C ALA A 585 39.18 -13.68 -0.68
N THR A 586 38.12 -14.48 -0.70
CA THR A 586 37.89 -15.58 0.25
C THR A 586 37.58 -16.85 -0.52
N PRO A 587 38.20 -18.01 -0.17
CA PRO A 587 37.83 -19.31 -0.72
C PRO A 587 36.38 -19.66 -0.37
N SER A 588 35.48 -19.45 -1.33
CA SER A 588 34.04 -19.66 -1.18
C SER A 588 33.35 -19.69 -2.55
N SER A 589 32.02 -19.83 -2.53
CA SER A 589 31.17 -19.59 -3.70
C SER A 589 30.42 -18.27 -3.51
N HIS A 590 29.60 -17.88 -4.49
CA HIS A 590 28.64 -16.78 -4.34
C HIS A 590 27.75 -16.94 -3.10
N PHE A 591 27.47 -18.17 -2.67
CA PHE A 591 26.53 -18.51 -1.58
C PHE A 591 27.20 -18.60 -0.20
N PHE A 592 27.91 -17.53 0.19
CA PHE A 592 28.66 -17.44 1.46
C PHE A 592 27.89 -17.95 2.71
N PRO A 593 26.59 -17.61 2.93
CA PRO A 593 25.88 -18.13 4.10
C PRO A 593 25.75 -19.66 4.14
N PHE A 594 25.86 -20.33 3.00
CA PHE A 594 25.76 -21.78 2.87
C PHE A 594 27.12 -22.49 2.78
N THR A 595 28.13 -21.81 2.24
CA THR A 595 29.43 -22.42 1.92
C THR A 595 30.59 -21.96 2.80
N ASN A 596 30.56 -20.74 3.33
CA ASN A 596 31.60 -20.23 4.23
C ASN A 596 31.06 -19.20 5.25
N PRO A 597 30.13 -19.61 6.15
CA PRO A 597 29.55 -18.72 7.16
C PRO A 597 30.59 -18.15 8.15
N SER A 598 31.69 -18.89 8.41
CA SER A 598 32.80 -18.45 9.28
C SER A 598 33.51 -17.19 8.78
N SER A 599 33.62 -17.02 7.46
CA SER A 599 34.23 -15.82 6.88
C SER A 599 33.38 -14.57 7.12
N ILE A 600 32.05 -14.72 7.19
CA ILE A 600 31.12 -13.63 7.51
C ILE A 600 31.36 -13.16 8.95
N ILE A 601 31.45 -14.09 9.90
CA ILE A 601 31.72 -13.79 11.32
C ILE A 601 33.08 -13.09 11.50
N SER A 602 34.13 -13.62 10.86
CA SER A 602 35.48 -13.04 10.96
C SER A 602 35.54 -11.62 10.40
N SER A 603 34.80 -11.37 9.31
CA SER A 603 34.75 -10.07 8.64
C SER A 603 33.89 -9.05 9.41
N LEU A 604 32.82 -9.49 10.08
CA LEU A 604 32.09 -8.65 11.02
C LEU A 604 32.97 -8.24 12.20
N SER A 605 33.81 -9.15 12.71
CA SER A 605 34.78 -8.81 13.75
C SER A 605 35.79 -7.76 13.28
N LEU A 606 36.26 -7.87 12.04
CA LEU A 606 37.13 -6.86 11.44
C LEU A 606 36.42 -5.50 11.30
N LEU A 607 35.16 -5.50 10.85
CA LEU A 607 34.38 -4.27 10.72
C LEU A 607 34.13 -3.61 12.08
N ALA A 608 33.74 -4.39 13.10
CA ALA A 608 33.55 -3.89 14.46
C ALA A 608 34.83 -3.26 15.03
N SER A 609 35.98 -3.92 14.84
CA SER A 609 37.28 -3.37 15.21
C SER A 609 37.58 -2.05 14.48
N LYS A 610 37.24 -1.97 13.19
CA LYS A 610 37.42 -0.76 12.38
C LYS A 610 36.53 0.40 12.83
N ILE A 611 35.27 0.11 13.20
CA ILE A 611 34.35 1.09 13.79
C ILE A 611 34.90 1.61 15.13
N ALA A 612 35.49 0.74 15.95
CA ALA A 612 36.05 1.13 17.25
C ALA A 612 37.34 1.96 17.13
N THR A 613 38.23 1.58 16.21
CA THR A 613 39.59 2.15 16.12
C THR A 613 39.73 3.29 15.11
N ASN A 614 38.94 3.28 14.03
CA ASN A 614 38.95 4.30 12.99
C ASN A 614 37.52 4.60 12.51
N PRO A 615 36.66 5.22 13.34
CA PRO A 615 35.28 5.51 12.98
C PRO A 615 35.20 6.58 11.89
N GLY A 616 34.18 6.52 11.02
CA GLY A 616 34.00 7.52 9.95
C GLY A 616 33.63 8.90 10.49
N ILE A 617 34.60 9.79 10.63
CA ILE A 617 34.42 11.16 11.16
C ILE A 617 33.84 12.05 10.06
N GLN A 618 34.43 12.03 8.86
CA GLN A 618 33.96 12.83 7.72
C GLN A 618 32.58 12.36 7.23
N TRP A 619 32.32 11.06 7.34
CA TRP A 619 31.02 10.44 7.07
C TRP A 619 29.92 10.90 8.04
N ARG A 620 30.23 11.18 9.30
CA ARG A 620 29.21 11.63 10.26
C ARG A 620 28.88 13.12 10.13
N ASN A 621 29.80 13.92 9.57
CA ASN A 621 29.70 15.38 9.48
C ASN A 621 29.09 15.90 8.16
N GLN A 622 28.29 15.09 7.45
CA GLN A 622 27.65 15.46 6.17
C GLN A 622 26.21 15.93 6.32
#